data_AF-A0A0F0KPA2-F1
#
_entry.id   AF-A0A0F0KPA2-F1
#
_cell.length_a   1.000
_cell.length_b   1.000
_cell.length_c   1.000
_cell.angle_alpha   90.00
_cell.angle_beta   90.00
_cell.angle_gamma   90.00
#
_symmetry.space_group_name_H-M   'P 1'
#
loop_
_entity.id
_entity.type
_entity.pdbx_description
1 polymer ?
#
loop_
_entity_poly.entity_id
_entity_poly.type
_entity_poly.pdbx_seq_one_letter_code
_entity_poly.pdbx_strand_id
1 'polypeptide(L)'
;MDLTGATLIDVDLGDVRIASLRMRDASIRRVRIGGGRIGTLDLSSARIDELLLGDVRIDYLNLGGAKATDVEIGRCDIRTVDMPQAELTRVRFTDTRSDEVDPRGMRATHTDLRGLDAAAFLDANSLRGTTLSGFQVQQLAPLLAAGIGIQVKD
;
A
#
# COMPACT_ATOMS: atom_id res chain seq x y z
N MET A 1 16.34 0.39 -11.68
CA MET A 1 15.63 0.15 -12.94
C MET A 1 14.57 1.23 -13.08
N ASP A 2 14.55 1.91 -14.22
CA ASP A 2 13.62 3.01 -14.49
C ASP A 2 12.64 2.61 -15.59
N LEU A 3 11.36 2.58 -15.25
CA LEU A 3 10.22 2.25 -16.10
C LEU A 3 9.15 3.35 -15.96
N THR A 4 9.57 4.59 -15.68
CA THR A 4 8.68 5.75 -15.57
C THR A 4 7.90 5.92 -16.88
N GLY A 5 6.58 6.05 -16.78
CA GLY A 5 5.66 6.19 -17.92
C GLY A 5 5.52 4.94 -18.79
N ALA A 6 6.14 3.81 -18.41
CA ALA A 6 6.07 2.60 -19.21
C ALA A 6 4.66 1.98 -19.20
N THR A 7 4.37 1.19 -20.23
CA THR A 7 3.20 0.30 -20.25
C THR A 7 3.68 -1.13 -20.00
N LEU A 8 3.23 -1.73 -18.91
CA LEU A 8 3.53 -3.12 -18.54
C LEU A 8 2.25 -3.95 -18.62
N ILE A 9 2.29 -4.96 -19.48
CA ILE A 9 1.18 -5.89 -19.70
C ILE A 9 1.75 -7.29 -19.63
N ASP A 10 1.18 -8.15 -18.78
CA ASP A 10 1.57 -9.56 -18.66
C ASP A 10 3.06 -9.75 -18.29
N VAL A 11 3.51 -9.04 -17.27
CA VAL A 11 4.90 -9.07 -16.80
C VAL A 11 5.02 -9.83 -15.49
N ASP A 12 5.99 -10.73 -15.39
CA ASP A 12 6.36 -11.42 -14.15
C ASP A 12 7.80 -11.10 -13.76
N LEU A 13 8.00 -10.58 -12.55
CA LEU A 13 9.29 -10.24 -11.96
C LEU A 13 9.49 -11.07 -10.68
N GLY A 14 10.19 -12.20 -10.81
CA GLY A 14 10.56 -13.07 -9.69
C GLY A 14 11.95 -12.79 -9.11
N ASP A 15 12.14 -13.08 -7.83
CA ASP A 15 13.43 -13.06 -7.10
C ASP A 15 14.23 -11.76 -7.27
N VAL A 16 13.52 -10.64 -7.30
CA VAL A 16 14.09 -9.34 -7.60
C VAL A 16 15.13 -8.91 -6.56
N ARG A 17 16.23 -8.31 -7.00
CA ARG A 17 17.20 -7.62 -6.15
C ARG A 17 17.46 -6.24 -6.72
N ILE A 18 16.54 -5.31 -6.43
CA ILE A 18 16.51 -4.00 -7.08
C ILE A 18 16.58 -2.90 -6.03
N ALA A 19 17.64 -2.09 -6.05
CA ALA A 19 17.75 -0.97 -5.11
C ALA A 19 16.62 0.06 -5.30
N SER A 20 16.24 0.35 -6.55
CA SER A 20 15.13 1.24 -6.88
C SER A 20 14.47 0.79 -8.19
N LEU A 21 13.18 0.51 -8.13
CA LEU A 21 12.31 0.17 -9.25
C LEU A 21 11.29 1.31 -9.39
N ARG A 22 11.47 2.15 -10.42
CA ARG A 22 10.59 3.29 -10.68
C ARG A 22 9.58 2.93 -11.76
N MET A 23 8.31 3.02 -11.42
CA MET A 23 7.14 2.84 -12.28
C MET A 23 6.17 4.02 -12.10
N ARG A 24 6.72 5.21 -11.82
CA ARG A 24 5.94 6.43 -11.73
C ARG A 24 5.21 6.69 -13.05
N ASP A 25 3.96 7.14 -12.99
CA ASP A 25 3.11 7.42 -14.16
C ASP A 25 2.91 6.21 -15.11
N ALA A 26 3.28 5.00 -14.71
CA ALA A 26 3.18 3.81 -15.55
C ALA A 26 1.72 3.34 -15.70
N SER A 27 1.44 2.60 -16.78
CA SER A 27 0.23 1.81 -16.94
C SER A 27 0.55 0.34 -16.70
N ILE A 28 -0.08 -0.26 -15.69
CA ILE A 28 0.23 -1.60 -15.19
C ILE A 28 -1.03 -2.46 -15.29
N ARG A 29 -0.94 -3.57 -16.03
CA ARG A 29 -2.01 -4.55 -16.15
C ARG A 29 -1.44 -5.96 -16.12
N ARG A 30 -1.94 -6.77 -15.17
CA ARG A 30 -1.52 -8.18 -14.99
C ARG A 30 -0.02 -8.29 -14.77
N VAL A 31 0.47 -7.56 -13.77
CA VAL A 31 1.88 -7.61 -13.36
C VAL A 31 2.00 -8.39 -12.06
N ARG A 32 3.00 -9.27 -11.99
CA ARG A 32 3.41 -9.96 -10.77
C ARG A 32 4.82 -9.54 -10.40
N ILE A 33 5.02 -9.20 -9.13
CA ILE A 33 6.33 -8.97 -8.54
C ILE A 33 6.41 -9.87 -7.32
N GLY A 34 7.39 -10.78 -7.28
CA GLY A 34 7.50 -11.66 -6.13
C GLY A 34 8.91 -12.12 -5.78
N GLY A 35 9.09 -12.49 -4.51
CA GLY A 35 10.39 -12.88 -3.97
C GLY A 35 11.39 -11.73 -3.83
N GLY A 36 12.46 -11.98 -3.07
CA GLY A 36 13.62 -11.10 -3.02
C GLY A 36 13.42 -9.78 -2.26
N ARG A 37 14.11 -8.73 -2.72
CA ARG A 37 14.22 -7.44 -2.05
C ARG A 37 14.20 -6.28 -3.05
N ILE A 38 13.33 -5.31 -2.76
CA ILE A 38 13.32 -4.00 -3.40
C ILE A 38 13.66 -2.95 -2.35
N GLY A 39 14.59 -2.03 -2.64
CA GLY A 39 14.75 -0.85 -1.79
C GLY A 39 13.50 0.03 -1.94
N THR A 40 13.43 0.76 -3.03
CA THR A 40 12.26 1.59 -3.36
C THR A 40 11.45 0.98 -4.49
N LEU A 41 10.16 0.75 -4.26
CA LEU A 41 9.16 0.52 -5.31
C LEU A 41 8.31 1.79 -5.44
N ASP A 42 8.57 2.56 -6.50
CA ASP A 42 7.85 3.80 -6.76
C ASP A 42 6.77 3.58 -7.83
N LEU A 43 5.52 3.51 -7.40
CA LEU A 43 4.30 3.40 -8.20
C LEU A 43 3.49 4.70 -8.17
N SER A 44 4.09 5.82 -7.77
CA SER A 44 3.37 7.09 -7.65
C SER A 44 2.73 7.51 -8.99
N SER A 45 1.50 7.99 -8.93
CA SER A 45 0.68 8.36 -10.09
C SER A 45 0.44 7.25 -11.13
N ALA A 46 0.81 6.00 -10.85
CA ALA A 46 0.57 4.89 -11.77
C ALA A 46 -0.93 4.59 -11.90
N ARG A 47 -1.34 4.07 -13.08
CA ARG A 47 -2.64 3.42 -13.27
C ARG A 47 -2.44 1.91 -13.23
N ILE A 48 -3.03 1.26 -12.24
CA ILE A 48 -2.85 -0.16 -11.97
C ILE A 48 -4.22 -0.82 -12.07
N ASP A 49 -4.37 -1.75 -13.01
CA ASP A 49 -5.62 -2.51 -13.19
C ASP A 49 -5.57 -3.87 -12.49
N GLU A 50 -4.41 -4.51 -12.48
CA GLU A 50 -4.17 -5.79 -11.78
C GLU A 50 -2.68 -5.89 -11.41
N LEU A 51 -2.38 -5.99 -10.12
CA LEU A 51 -1.01 -6.16 -9.59
C LEU A 51 -0.99 -7.15 -8.43
N LEU A 52 -0.11 -8.13 -8.52
CA LEU A 52 0.24 -9.02 -7.40
C LEU A 52 1.65 -8.71 -6.92
N LEU A 53 1.76 -8.29 -5.67
CA LEU A 53 3.04 -8.12 -4.96
C LEU A 53 3.11 -9.18 -3.86
N GLY A 54 4.03 -10.14 -3.98
CA GLY A 54 4.05 -11.34 -3.14
C GLY A 54 5.43 -11.73 -2.62
N ASP A 55 5.59 -12.01 -1.32
CA ASP A 55 6.85 -12.59 -0.79
C ASP A 55 8.08 -11.69 -0.99
N VAL A 56 7.90 -10.35 -1.01
CA VAL A 56 8.98 -9.36 -1.23
C VAL A 56 9.25 -8.57 0.06
N ARG A 57 10.54 -8.32 0.36
CA ARG A 57 10.92 -7.27 1.32
C ARG A 57 11.09 -5.92 0.61
N ILE A 58 10.37 -4.90 1.05
CA ILE A 58 10.40 -3.55 0.46
C ILE A 58 10.80 -2.52 1.52
N ASP A 59 11.79 -1.69 1.22
CA ASP A 59 12.17 -0.62 2.14
C ASP A 59 11.19 0.56 2.09
N TYR A 60 10.67 0.87 0.91
CA TYR A 60 9.73 1.97 0.71
C TYR A 60 8.82 1.67 -0.48
N LEU A 61 7.52 1.53 -0.23
CA LEU A 61 6.48 1.38 -1.25
C LEU A 61 5.72 2.70 -1.39
N ASN A 62 5.78 3.32 -2.56
CA ASN A 62 5.08 4.56 -2.85
C ASN A 62 3.94 4.34 -3.84
N LEU A 63 2.71 4.55 -3.40
CA LEU A 63 1.46 4.55 -4.17
C LEU A 63 0.83 5.95 -4.23
N GLY A 64 1.58 7.01 -3.91
CA GLY A 64 1.08 8.37 -3.85
C GLY A 64 0.43 8.82 -5.17
N GLY A 65 -0.83 9.22 -5.12
CA GLY A 65 -1.62 9.60 -6.30
C GLY A 65 -1.93 8.46 -7.28
N ALA A 66 -1.56 7.22 -6.98
CA ALA A 66 -1.84 6.08 -7.85
C ALA A 66 -3.36 5.81 -7.92
N LYS A 67 -3.81 5.33 -9.09
CA LYS A 67 -5.16 4.81 -9.29
C LYS A 67 -5.04 3.30 -9.42
N ALA A 68 -5.39 2.58 -8.36
CA ALA A 68 -5.16 1.16 -8.26
C ALA A 68 -6.47 0.39 -8.12
N THR A 69 -6.65 -0.58 -9.00
CA THR A 69 -7.75 -1.53 -9.03
C THR A 69 -7.17 -2.94 -8.94
N ASP A 70 -7.86 -3.84 -8.23
CA ASP A 70 -7.51 -5.27 -8.14
C ASP A 70 -6.02 -5.52 -7.80
N VAL A 71 -5.58 -4.99 -6.67
CA VAL A 71 -4.21 -5.13 -6.17
C VAL A 71 -4.18 -6.02 -4.94
N GLU A 72 -3.28 -7.00 -4.93
CA GLU A 72 -2.96 -7.82 -3.78
C GLU A 72 -1.51 -7.62 -3.34
N ILE A 73 -1.34 -7.29 -2.07
CA ILE A 73 -0.04 -7.18 -1.39
C ILE A 73 0.00 -8.28 -0.33
N GLY A 74 0.72 -9.36 -0.62
CA GLY A 74 0.68 -10.62 0.12
C GLY A 74 2.05 -11.05 0.65
N ARG A 75 2.14 -11.47 1.92
CA ARG A 75 3.37 -12.04 2.52
C ARG A 75 4.59 -11.11 2.37
N CYS A 76 4.38 -9.81 2.49
CA CYS A 76 5.42 -8.81 2.33
C CYS A 76 5.93 -8.25 3.67
N ASP A 77 7.19 -7.86 3.70
CA ASP A 77 7.81 -7.09 4.78
C ASP A 77 8.15 -5.71 4.23
N ILE A 78 7.30 -4.72 4.50
CA ILE A 78 7.38 -3.39 3.90
C ILE A 78 7.64 -2.39 5.01
N ARG A 79 8.78 -1.71 5.07
CA ARG A 79 9.00 -0.77 6.20
C ARG A 79 8.01 0.40 6.21
N THR A 80 7.79 0.99 5.05
CA THR A 80 6.93 2.17 4.90
C THR A 80 6.05 2.01 3.66
N VAL A 81 4.75 2.20 3.84
CA VAL A 81 3.74 2.21 2.78
C VAL A 81 3.14 3.59 2.69
N ASP A 82 3.47 4.31 1.61
CA ASP A 82 2.92 5.62 1.33
C ASP A 82 1.78 5.51 0.33
N MET A 83 0.60 6.00 0.69
CA MET A 83 -0.58 6.07 -0.17
C MET A 83 -1.22 7.48 -0.21
N PRO A 84 -0.45 8.59 -0.13
CA PRO A 84 -1.08 9.89 -0.06
C PRO A 84 -1.86 10.17 -1.34
N GLN A 85 -3.11 10.61 -1.22
CA GLN A 85 -4.03 10.88 -2.34
C GLN A 85 -4.27 9.68 -3.30
N ALA A 86 -3.94 8.45 -2.90
CA ALA A 86 -4.19 7.27 -3.73
C ALA A 86 -5.69 6.99 -3.85
N GLU A 87 -6.12 6.53 -5.03
CA GLU A 87 -7.47 6.02 -5.29
C GLU A 87 -7.41 4.49 -5.38
N LEU A 88 -7.89 3.80 -4.35
CA LEU A 88 -7.79 2.35 -4.21
C LEU A 88 -9.18 1.69 -4.34
N THR A 89 -9.31 0.75 -5.27
CA THR A 89 -10.52 -0.03 -5.49
C THR A 89 -10.18 -1.52 -5.46
N ARG A 90 -10.81 -2.30 -4.57
CA ARG A 90 -10.54 -3.75 -4.44
C ARG A 90 -9.05 -4.07 -4.21
N VAL A 91 -8.45 -3.35 -3.27
CA VAL A 91 -7.07 -3.59 -2.82
C VAL A 91 -7.08 -4.42 -1.54
N ARG A 92 -6.24 -5.45 -1.45
CA ARG A 92 -6.14 -6.28 -0.24
C ARG A 92 -4.70 -6.44 0.21
N PHE A 93 -4.51 -6.44 1.53
CA PHE A 93 -3.30 -6.89 2.18
C PHE A 93 -3.52 -8.27 2.81
N THR A 94 -2.55 -9.17 2.71
CA THR A 94 -2.59 -10.49 3.34
C THR A 94 -1.22 -10.81 3.93
N ASP A 95 -1.16 -11.18 5.20
CA ASP A 95 0.08 -11.53 5.91
C ASP A 95 1.24 -10.54 5.66
N THR A 96 0.94 -9.25 5.65
CA THR A 96 1.92 -8.18 5.39
C THR A 96 2.18 -7.39 6.66
N ARG A 97 3.44 -7.01 6.88
CA ARG A 97 3.85 -6.14 8.00
C ARG A 97 4.37 -4.80 7.50
N SER A 98 4.12 -3.75 8.28
CA SER A 98 4.72 -2.43 8.10
C SER A 98 5.06 -1.72 9.40
N ASP A 99 6.11 -0.91 9.39
CA ASP A 99 6.38 -0.03 10.52
C ASP A 99 5.45 1.19 10.44
N GLU A 100 5.26 1.72 9.24
CA GLU A 100 4.47 2.94 9.02
C GLU A 100 3.59 2.84 7.78
N VAL A 101 2.37 3.38 7.89
CA VAL A 101 1.44 3.55 6.78
C VAL A 101 0.97 5.00 6.74
N ASP A 102 1.15 5.66 5.60
CA ASP A 102 0.66 7.00 5.36
C ASP A 102 -0.54 6.98 4.38
N PRO A 103 -1.78 6.97 4.90
CA PRO A 103 -2.97 7.01 4.07
C PRO A 103 -3.45 8.43 3.75
N ARG A 104 -2.69 9.51 4.02
CA ARG A 104 -3.22 10.90 3.96
C ARG A 104 -3.93 11.24 2.65
N GLY A 105 -5.22 11.52 2.72
CA GLY A 105 -6.05 11.85 1.56
C GLY A 105 -6.44 10.65 0.68
N MET A 106 -6.10 9.42 1.08
CA MET A 106 -6.51 8.20 0.38
C MET A 106 -8.03 8.14 0.21
N ARG A 107 -8.46 7.61 -0.93
CA ARG A 107 -9.85 7.27 -1.24
C ARG A 107 -9.92 5.78 -1.49
N ALA A 108 -10.54 5.05 -0.57
CA ALA A 108 -10.67 3.61 -0.66
C ALA A 108 -12.12 3.19 -0.94
N THR A 109 -12.28 2.20 -1.80
CA THR A 109 -13.54 1.47 -2.04
C THR A 109 -13.23 -0.03 -2.04
N HIS A 110 -13.86 -0.81 -1.16
CA HIS A 110 -13.54 -2.24 -0.98
C HIS A 110 -12.04 -2.50 -0.72
N THR A 111 -11.38 -1.67 0.09
CA THR A 111 -9.97 -1.89 0.47
C THR A 111 -9.89 -2.65 1.79
N ASP A 112 -9.21 -3.80 1.80
CA ASP A 112 -9.10 -4.67 2.97
C ASP A 112 -7.70 -4.57 3.58
N LEU A 113 -7.63 -3.95 4.76
CA LEU A 113 -6.40 -3.76 5.52
C LEU A 113 -6.25 -4.79 6.65
N ARG A 114 -7.17 -5.76 6.80
CA ARG A 114 -7.14 -6.72 7.92
C ARG A 114 -5.87 -7.56 7.99
N GLY A 115 -5.24 -7.81 6.84
CA GLY A 115 -3.97 -8.55 6.74
C GLY A 115 -2.72 -7.68 6.78
N LEU A 116 -2.85 -6.39 7.13
CA LEU A 116 -1.74 -5.45 7.28
C LEU A 116 -1.48 -5.20 8.78
N ASP A 117 -0.44 -5.83 9.32
CA ASP A 117 0.07 -5.55 10.66
C ASP A 117 0.99 -4.31 10.60
N ALA A 118 0.44 -3.14 10.89
CA ALA A 118 1.16 -1.87 10.85
C ALA A 118 1.34 -1.28 12.25
N ALA A 119 2.57 -0.89 12.59
CA ALA A 119 2.85 -0.29 13.90
C ALA A 119 2.29 1.13 14.04
N ALA A 120 2.18 1.88 12.94
CA ALA A 120 1.61 3.22 12.92
C ALA A 120 0.80 3.53 11.65
N PHE A 121 -0.30 4.28 11.81
CA PHE A 121 -1.02 4.95 10.74
C PHE A 121 -0.98 6.46 10.97
N LEU A 122 -0.48 7.23 9.99
CA LEU A 122 -0.24 8.67 10.18
C LEU A 122 -1.51 9.54 10.10
N ASP A 123 -2.60 9.03 9.51
CA ASP A 123 -3.88 9.74 9.40
C ASP A 123 -5.08 8.80 9.43
N ALA A 124 -5.72 8.68 10.59
CA ALA A 124 -6.87 7.81 10.77
C ALA A 124 -8.12 8.28 9.97
N ASN A 125 -8.24 9.57 9.66
CA ASN A 125 -9.40 10.12 8.93
C ASN A 125 -9.44 9.66 7.47
N SER A 126 -8.28 9.30 6.92
CA SER A 126 -8.17 8.82 5.55
C SER A 126 -8.38 7.31 5.40
N LEU A 127 -8.71 6.60 6.49
CA LEU A 127 -9.04 5.16 6.46
C LEU A 127 -10.51 4.89 6.05
N ARG A 128 -11.30 5.91 5.73
CA ARG A 128 -12.68 5.77 5.22
C ARG A 128 -12.72 4.81 4.02
N GLY A 129 -13.66 3.87 4.04
CA GLY A 129 -13.84 2.89 2.97
C GLY A 129 -12.92 1.67 3.05
N THR A 130 -12.06 1.61 4.08
CA THR A 130 -11.24 0.42 4.37
C THR A 130 -11.97 -0.54 5.32
N THR A 131 -11.53 -1.79 5.31
CA THR A 131 -11.93 -2.81 6.30
C THR A 131 -10.76 -3.08 7.24
N LEU A 132 -11.00 -3.00 8.54
CA LEU A 132 -10.04 -3.26 9.61
C LEU A 132 -10.52 -4.41 10.50
N SER A 133 -9.60 -5.06 11.21
CA SER A 133 -9.92 -6.03 12.26
C SER A 133 -10.30 -5.29 13.55
N GLY A 134 -11.01 -5.97 14.45
CA GLY A 134 -11.34 -5.40 15.76
C GLY A 134 -10.09 -5.01 16.57
N PHE A 135 -9.01 -5.79 16.44
CA PHE A 135 -7.73 -5.51 17.10
C PHE A 135 -7.07 -4.23 16.55
N GLN A 136 -7.04 -4.05 15.22
CA GLN A 136 -6.54 -2.82 14.59
C GLN A 136 -7.33 -1.60 15.05
N VAL A 137 -8.67 -1.70 15.15
CA VAL A 137 -9.51 -0.60 15.65
C VAL A 137 -9.18 -0.25 17.10
N GLN A 138 -8.90 -1.24 17.95
CA GLN A 138 -8.47 -1.00 19.34
C GLN A 138 -7.13 -0.28 19.40
N GLN A 139 -6.15 -0.70 18.60
CA GLN A 139 -4.84 -0.03 18.53
C GLN A 139 -4.95 1.40 17.99
N LEU A 140 -5.85 1.64 17.03
CA LEU A 140 -6.08 2.94 16.42
C LEU A 140 -7.04 3.83 17.21
N ALA A 141 -7.64 3.34 18.30
CA ALA A 141 -8.69 4.05 19.01
C ALA A 141 -8.31 5.50 19.41
N PRO A 142 -7.10 5.78 19.93
CA PRO A 142 -6.69 7.16 20.23
C PRO A 142 -6.61 8.04 18.98
N LEU A 143 -6.08 7.52 17.87
CA LEU A 143 -5.96 8.25 16.60
C LEU A 143 -7.32 8.51 15.95
N LEU A 144 -8.23 7.52 16.00
CA LEU A 144 -9.60 7.65 15.52
C LEU A 144 -10.38 8.67 16.36
N ALA A 145 -10.26 8.62 17.69
CA ALA A 145 -10.86 9.59 18.60
C ALA A 145 -10.37 11.01 18.29
N ALA A 146 -9.05 11.20 18.20
CA ALA A 146 -8.45 12.48 17.83
C ALA A 146 -8.92 12.97 16.46
N GLY A 147 -9.04 12.07 15.48
CA GLY A 147 -9.49 12.37 14.12
C GLY A 147 -10.90 12.96 14.05
N ILE A 148 -11.78 12.58 14.98
CA ILE A 148 -13.14 13.12 15.10
C ILE A 148 -13.28 14.18 16.21
N GLY A 149 -12.15 14.69 16.74
CA GLY A 149 -12.12 15.79 17.72
C GLY A 149 -12.36 15.37 19.18
N ILE A 150 -12.32 14.08 19.50
CA ILE A 150 -12.40 13.58 20.88
C ILE A 150 -11.01 13.62 21.51
N GLN A 151 -10.90 14.25 22.68
CA GLN A 151 -9.70 14.21 23.50
C GLN A 151 -9.77 13.03 24.47
N VAL A 152 -8.79 12.13 24.39
CA VAL A 152 -8.60 11.04 25.35
C VAL A 152 -7.67 11.55 26.46
N LYS A 153 -8.09 11.44 27.71
CA LYS A 153 -7.32 11.81 28.90
C LYS A 153 -7.33 10.63 29.87
N ASP A 154 -6.19 10.39 30.51
CA ASP A 154 -6.03 9.39 31.56
C ASP A 154 -6.35 9.98 32.95
#